data_AF-A0A7Y7BDC7-F1
#
_entry.id   AF-A0A7Y7BDC7-F1
#
_cell.length_a   1.000
_cell.length_b   1.000
_cell.length_c   1.000
_cell.angle_alpha   90.00
_cell.angle_beta   90.00
_cell.angle_gamma   90.00
#
_symmetry.space_group_name_H-M   'P 1'
#
loop_
_entity.id
_entity.type
_entity.pdbx_description
1 polymer ?
#
loop_
_entity_poly.entity_id
_entity_poly.type
_entity_poly.pdbx_seq_one_letter_code
_entity_poly.pdbx_strand_id
1 'polypeptide(L)'
;ILMKTVLNALVNIESEIKSQIQEVERLNDAEAVIATGSDNSARYFKHYFSNHPHVIRQNRVSVGIINGEENIEDFQALGEDIFTYFSLGCRNVAKVYIPEGFELPKLIGSMDKFSPALDHHKYRNNYDYNKSIYLVNSEPHLDSGFFMMRESKDLVSPISVLFYETYESEAELSLKLSAEQDKIQCIVSKEGWYEGSLPFGTAQCPELWDYADGVDTLEFLSSL
;
A
#
# COMPACT_ATOMS: atom_id res chain seq x y z
N ILE A 1 -0.95 -6.37 22.11
CA ILE A 1 -0.82 -5.02 22.71
C ILE A 1 -1.67 -4.02 21.94
N LEU A 2 -1.40 -3.77 20.66
CA LEU A 2 -2.16 -2.82 19.83
C LEU A 2 -3.69 -3.04 19.85
N MET A 3 -4.15 -4.27 19.58
CA MET A 3 -5.60 -4.56 19.58
C MET A 3 -6.28 -4.21 20.90
N LYS A 4 -5.66 -4.54 22.04
CA LYS A 4 -6.20 -4.18 23.36
C LYS A 4 -6.24 -2.66 23.56
N THR A 5 -5.23 -1.93 23.07
CA THR A 5 -5.22 -0.47 23.10
C THR A 5 -6.36 0.12 22.27
N VAL A 6 -6.61 -0.41 21.07
CA VAL A 6 -7.72 0.03 20.21
C VAL A 6 -9.07 -0.24 20.87
N LEU A 7 -9.29 -1.46 21.39
CA LEU A 7 -10.53 -1.80 22.09
C LEU A 7 -10.77 -0.87 23.29
N ASN A 8 -9.74 -0.57 24.08
CA ASN A 8 -9.85 0.37 25.19
C ASN A 8 -10.16 1.80 24.72
N ALA A 9 -9.58 2.25 23.61
CA ALA A 9 -9.88 3.56 23.05
C ALA A 9 -11.35 3.66 22.61
N LEU A 10 -11.88 2.62 21.95
CA LEU A 10 -13.29 2.56 21.55
C LEU A 10 -14.21 2.62 22.77
N VAL A 11 -13.92 1.85 23.82
CA VAL A 11 -14.71 1.86 25.07
C VAL A 11 -14.63 3.21 25.80
N ASN A 12 -13.51 3.93 25.70
CA ASN A 12 -13.39 5.27 26.27
C ASN A 12 -14.18 6.32 25.49
N ILE A 13 -14.36 6.12 24.17
CA ILE A 13 -15.18 6.99 23.32
C ILE A 13 -16.67 6.73 23.58
N GLU A 14 -17.08 5.46 23.59
CA GLU A 14 -18.45 5.04 23.89
C GLU A 14 -18.44 3.78 24.76
N SER A 15 -18.92 3.93 25.99
CA SER A 15 -18.90 2.87 27.01
C SER A 15 -19.80 1.68 26.67
N GLU A 16 -20.88 1.90 25.92
CA GLU A 16 -21.84 0.85 25.55
C GLU A 16 -21.19 -0.21 24.64
N ILE A 17 -20.18 0.16 23.84
CA ILE A 17 -19.42 -0.74 22.96
C ILE A 17 -18.80 -1.89 23.75
N LYS A 18 -18.45 -1.68 25.03
CA LYS A 18 -17.84 -2.73 25.86
C LYS A 18 -18.71 -3.99 25.94
N SER A 19 -20.03 -3.82 25.97
CA SER A 19 -20.99 -4.95 26.01
C SER A 19 -21.08 -5.72 24.68
N GLN A 20 -20.60 -5.13 23.59
CA GLN A 20 -20.62 -5.69 22.24
C GLN A 20 -19.28 -6.35 21.86
N ILE A 21 -18.25 -6.25 22.70
CA ILE A 21 -16.92 -6.84 22.47
C ILE A 21 -16.76 -8.10 23.31
N GLN A 22 -16.39 -9.20 22.65
CA GLN A 22 -16.02 -10.44 23.32
C GLN A 22 -14.60 -10.86 22.90
N GLU A 23 -13.69 -10.97 23.86
CA GLU A 23 -12.38 -11.62 23.64
C GLU A 23 -12.56 -13.14 23.79
N VAL A 24 -12.33 -13.89 22.72
CA VAL A 24 -12.42 -15.36 22.71
C VAL A 24 -11.09 -15.96 22.23
N GLU A 25 -10.76 -17.16 22.74
CA GLU A 25 -9.57 -17.89 22.26
C GLU A 25 -9.82 -18.63 20.93
N ARG A 26 -11.08 -18.99 20.64
CA ARG A 26 -11.48 -19.70 19.41
C ARG A 26 -12.78 -19.12 18.87
N LEU A 27 -12.89 -19.02 17.54
CA LEU A 27 -14.03 -18.43 16.81
C LEU A 27 -15.08 -19.49 16.42
N ASN A 28 -15.40 -20.43 17.33
CA ASN A 28 -16.25 -21.58 16.98
C ASN A 28 -17.71 -21.20 16.71
N ASP A 29 -18.19 -20.11 17.32
CA ASP A 29 -19.60 -19.71 17.32
C ASP A 29 -19.86 -18.47 16.44
N ALA A 30 -18.96 -18.17 15.50
CA ALA A 30 -19.08 -17.00 14.64
C ALA A 30 -20.10 -17.21 13.51
N GLU A 31 -21.15 -16.38 13.45
CA GLU A 31 -22.16 -16.42 12.38
C GLU A 31 -21.65 -15.85 11.06
N ALA A 32 -20.72 -14.89 11.12
CA ALA A 32 -20.05 -14.29 9.98
C ALA A 32 -18.62 -13.88 10.35
N VAL A 33 -17.75 -13.71 9.34
CA VAL A 33 -16.32 -13.47 9.57
C VAL A 33 -15.80 -12.31 8.73
N ILE A 34 -15.12 -11.36 9.37
CA ILE A 34 -14.26 -10.37 8.69
C ILE A 34 -12.83 -10.65 9.14
N ALA A 35 -11.95 -10.99 8.20
CA ALA A 35 -10.55 -11.28 8.51
C ALA A 35 -9.61 -10.63 7.50
N THR A 36 -8.51 -10.09 8.01
CA THR A 36 -7.44 -9.49 7.20
C THR A 36 -6.14 -10.21 7.49
N GLY A 37 -5.36 -10.52 6.45
CA GLY A 37 -4.05 -11.14 6.61
C GLY A 37 -3.24 -11.17 5.33
N SER A 38 -2.11 -11.88 5.39
CA SER A 38 -1.29 -12.14 4.20
C SER A 38 -2.07 -12.95 3.16
N ASP A 39 -1.60 -12.96 1.90
CA ASP A 39 -2.19 -13.80 0.85
C ASP A 39 -2.24 -15.28 1.23
N ASN A 40 -1.20 -15.74 1.93
CA ASN A 40 -1.16 -17.10 2.45
C ASN A 40 -2.26 -17.34 3.49
N SER A 41 -2.39 -16.44 4.48
CA SER A 41 -3.44 -16.51 5.50
C SER A 41 -4.84 -16.43 4.89
N ALA A 42 -5.05 -15.52 3.93
CA ALA A 42 -6.32 -15.33 3.25
C ALA A 42 -6.79 -16.60 2.53
N ARG A 43 -5.87 -17.33 1.88
CA ARG A 43 -6.17 -18.64 1.27
C ARG A 43 -6.67 -19.65 2.30
N TYR A 44 -6.03 -19.72 3.47
CA TYR A 44 -6.49 -20.60 4.55
C TYR A 44 -7.84 -20.15 5.11
N PHE A 45 -8.04 -18.85 5.33
CA PHE A 45 -9.30 -18.32 5.86
C PHE A 45 -10.48 -18.56 4.91
N LYS A 46 -10.31 -18.37 3.59
CA LYS A 46 -11.35 -18.67 2.59
C LYS A 46 -11.77 -20.14 2.66
N HIS A 47 -10.82 -21.06 2.81
CA HIS A 47 -11.15 -22.48 2.96
C HIS A 47 -11.85 -22.77 4.29
N TYR A 48 -11.25 -22.30 5.40
CA TYR A 48 -11.72 -22.58 6.76
C TYR A 48 -13.11 -22.00 7.04
N PHE A 49 -13.41 -20.80 6.54
CA PHE A 49 -14.68 -20.10 6.72
C PHE A 49 -15.62 -20.21 5.51
N SER A 50 -15.36 -21.13 4.59
CA SER A 50 -16.16 -21.30 3.36
C SER A 50 -17.66 -21.53 3.60
N ASN A 51 -18.03 -22.08 4.75
CA ASN A 51 -19.42 -22.35 5.13
C ASN A 51 -20.11 -21.18 5.89
N HIS A 52 -19.42 -20.06 6.11
CA HIS A 52 -19.97 -18.88 6.77
C HIS A 52 -19.89 -17.67 5.84
N PRO A 53 -20.85 -16.72 5.88
CA PRO A 53 -20.67 -15.42 5.27
C PRO A 53 -19.36 -14.78 5.70
N HIS A 54 -18.55 -14.31 4.75
CA HIS A 54 -17.23 -13.76 5.09
C HIS A 54 -16.74 -12.66 4.16
N VAL A 55 -15.97 -11.74 4.73
CA VAL A 55 -15.11 -10.78 4.04
C VAL A 55 -13.66 -11.10 4.39
N ILE A 56 -12.89 -11.60 3.42
CA ILE A 56 -11.48 -11.97 3.62
C ILE A 56 -10.59 -11.04 2.81
N ARG A 57 -9.85 -10.18 3.51
CA ARG A 57 -8.92 -9.21 2.95
C ARG A 57 -7.50 -9.78 2.92
N GLN A 58 -6.88 -9.67 1.76
CA GLN A 58 -5.51 -10.11 1.50
C GLN A 58 -4.59 -8.90 1.24
N ASN A 59 -3.31 -9.14 0.95
CA ASN A 59 -2.38 -8.05 0.75
C ASN A 59 -2.72 -7.30 -0.55
N ARG A 60 -2.67 -5.98 -0.47
CA ARG A 60 -2.70 -5.06 -1.60
C ARG A 60 -1.61 -4.02 -1.44
N VAL A 61 -1.30 -3.32 -2.52
CA VAL A 61 -0.28 -2.26 -2.55
C VAL A 61 -0.72 -1.11 -3.44
N SER A 62 -0.26 0.11 -3.17
CA SER A 62 -0.55 1.25 -4.04
C SER A 62 0.51 1.42 -5.11
N VAL A 63 0.10 2.02 -6.22
CA VAL A 63 0.97 2.37 -7.35
C VAL A 63 0.79 3.82 -7.75
N GLY A 64 1.86 4.47 -8.21
CA GLY A 64 1.82 5.81 -8.79
C GLY A 64 1.92 5.78 -10.31
N ILE A 65 1.32 6.75 -10.98
CA ILE A 65 1.45 6.95 -12.42
C ILE A 65 1.99 8.36 -12.66
N ILE A 66 3.12 8.43 -13.34
CA ILE A 66 3.81 9.66 -13.72
C ILE A 66 3.66 9.81 -15.23
N ASN A 67 3.29 10.98 -15.74
CA ASN A 67 3.11 11.25 -17.18
C ASN A 67 4.22 12.13 -17.80
N GLY A 68 5.12 12.67 -16.98
CA GLY A 68 6.22 13.52 -17.41
C GLY A 68 5.96 15.02 -17.25
N GLU A 69 4.73 15.43 -16.94
CA GLU A 69 4.33 16.83 -16.71
C GLU A 69 4.47 17.25 -15.24
N GLU A 70 4.96 16.37 -14.36
CA GLU A 70 5.15 16.62 -12.94
C GLU A 70 6.27 17.65 -12.68
N ASN A 71 5.99 18.56 -11.75
CA ASN A 71 6.97 19.48 -11.16
C ASN A 71 7.55 18.90 -9.85
N ILE A 72 8.36 19.71 -9.15
CA ILE A 72 9.01 19.27 -7.90
C ILE A 72 7.98 19.04 -6.80
N GLU A 73 6.98 19.91 -6.70
CA GLU A 73 5.90 19.84 -5.72
C GLU A 73 5.06 18.57 -5.91
N ASP A 74 4.77 18.19 -7.16
CA ASP A 74 4.07 16.96 -7.52
C ASP A 74 4.85 15.72 -7.04
N PHE A 75 6.17 15.70 -7.26
CA PHE A 75 7.02 14.61 -6.78
C PHE A 75 7.11 14.58 -5.26
N GLN A 76 7.17 15.74 -4.60
CA GLN A 76 7.15 15.79 -3.14
C GLN A 76 5.83 15.25 -2.58
N ALA A 77 4.69 15.57 -3.21
CA ALA A 77 3.40 15.00 -2.84
C ALA A 77 3.38 13.48 -3.03
N LEU A 78 3.90 12.96 -4.15
CA LEU A 78 4.07 11.51 -4.35
C LEU A 78 4.98 10.88 -3.29
N GLY A 79 6.01 11.61 -2.85
CA GLY A 79 6.88 11.19 -1.75
C GLY A 79 6.14 10.98 -0.44
N GLU A 80 5.10 11.77 -0.15
CA GLU A 80 4.26 11.54 1.03
C GLU A 80 3.55 10.17 0.92
N ASP A 81 3.08 9.77 -0.25
CA ASP A 81 2.46 8.46 -0.47
C ASP A 81 3.46 7.30 -0.37
N ILE A 82 4.72 7.53 -0.77
CA ILE A 82 5.78 6.51 -0.72
C ILE A 82 6.30 6.32 0.70
N PHE A 83 6.64 7.41 1.39
CA PHE A 83 7.49 7.37 2.59
C PHE A 83 6.72 7.50 3.91
N THR A 84 5.46 7.99 3.90
CA THR A 84 4.64 8.03 5.11
C THR A 84 4.53 6.63 5.73
N TYR A 85 4.61 6.54 7.04
CA TYR A 85 4.71 5.25 7.76
C TYR A 85 5.87 4.36 7.30
N PHE A 86 6.98 4.95 6.82
CA PHE A 86 8.20 4.24 6.44
C PHE A 86 8.01 3.22 5.32
N SER A 87 7.13 3.52 4.36
CA SER A 87 6.77 2.62 3.25
C SER A 87 6.18 1.28 3.71
N LEU A 88 5.56 1.27 4.90
CA LEU A 88 5.02 0.07 5.53
C LEU A 88 3.49 0.14 5.60
N GLY A 89 2.82 -0.20 4.50
CA GLY A 89 1.37 -0.24 4.44
C GLY A 89 0.83 -0.56 3.06
N CYS A 90 -0.41 -1.05 3.00
CA CYS A 90 -1.08 -1.34 1.73
C CYS A 90 -1.37 -0.08 0.91
N ARG A 91 -1.49 1.08 1.57
CA ARG A 91 -1.72 2.38 0.95
C ARG A 91 -0.44 3.09 0.51
N ASN A 92 0.74 2.57 0.88
CA ASN A 92 2.01 3.12 0.41
C ASN A 92 2.24 2.79 -1.06
N VAL A 93 2.74 3.78 -1.80
CA VAL A 93 3.17 3.58 -3.18
C VAL A 93 4.48 2.80 -3.18
N ALA A 94 4.43 1.56 -3.67
CA ALA A 94 5.58 0.67 -3.76
C ALA A 94 6.13 0.57 -5.20
N LYS A 95 5.35 1.02 -6.18
CA LYS A 95 5.73 1.04 -7.58
C LYS A 95 5.23 2.29 -8.29
N VAL A 96 6.02 2.83 -9.20
CA VAL A 96 5.60 3.89 -10.13
C VAL A 96 5.66 3.41 -11.57
N TYR A 97 4.66 3.77 -12.37
CA TYR A 97 4.70 3.65 -13.82
C TYR A 97 5.15 4.99 -14.41
N ILE A 98 6.13 4.95 -15.30
CA ILE A 98 6.75 6.14 -15.91
C ILE A 98 6.75 6.03 -17.44
N PRO A 99 6.68 7.13 -18.20
CA PRO A 99 6.78 7.06 -19.65
C PRO A 99 8.20 6.62 -20.07
N GLU A 100 8.32 6.01 -21.25
CA GLU A 100 9.64 5.74 -21.82
C GLU A 100 10.50 7.00 -21.92
N GLY A 101 11.79 6.87 -21.56
CA GLY A 101 12.74 7.98 -21.57
C GLY A 101 12.60 8.96 -20.40
N PHE A 102 11.75 8.67 -19.40
CA PHE A 102 11.64 9.51 -18.20
C PHE A 102 12.96 9.61 -17.41
N GLU A 103 13.31 10.82 -17.01
CA GLU A 103 14.53 11.09 -16.24
C GLU A 103 14.34 10.80 -14.75
N LEU A 104 14.56 9.53 -14.36
CA LEU A 104 14.53 9.07 -12.96
C LEU A 104 15.30 9.97 -11.96
N PRO A 105 16.47 10.56 -12.30
CA PRO A 105 17.15 11.48 -11.38
C PRO A 105 16.31 12.70 -10.96
N LYS A 106 15.39 13.17 -11.82
CA LYS A 106 14.47 14.29 -11.49
C LYS A 106 13.52 13.91 -10.36
N LEU A 107 12.95 12.70 -10.45
CA LEU A 107 12.10 12.13 -9.40
C LEU A 107 12.89 11.95 -8.11
N ILE A 108 14.05 11.29 -8.18
CA ILE A 108 14.89 11.00 -7.01
C ILE A 108 15.30 12.28 -6.28
N GLY A 109 15.84 13.26 -6.99
CA GLY A 109 16.31 14.52 -6.39
C GLY A 109 15.20 15.35 -5.75
N SER A 110 13.94 15.14 -6.15
CA SER A 110 12.80 15.81 -5.54
C SER A 110 12.39 15.21 -4.19
N MET A 111 12.92 14.03 -3.82
CA MET A 111 12.54 13.27 -2.63
C MET A 111 13.41 13.55 -1.40
N ASP A 112 14.45 14.38 -1.50
CA ASP A 112 15.43 14.60 -0.41
C ASP A 112 14.81 14.99 0.95
N LYS A 113 13.65 15.66 0.93
CA LYS A 113 12.86 15.99 2.14
C LYS A 113 12.55 14.76 3.00
N PHE A 114 12.45 13.57 2.41
CA PHE A 114 12.12 12.32 3.08
C PHE A 114 13.34 11.54 3.59
N SER A 115 14.56 12.03 3.35
CA SER A 115 15.79 11.43 3.87
C SER A 115 15.84 11.20 5.40
N PRO A 116 15.15 11.98 6.27
CA PRO A 116 15.07 11.67 7.69
C PRO A 116 14.40 10.32 8.02
N ALA A 117 13.74 9.65 7.06
CA ALA A 117 13.26 8.28 7.25
C ALA A 117 14.38 7.32 7.70
N LEU A 118 15.64 7.58 7.28
CA LEU A 118 16.81 6.82 7.72
C LEU A 118 17.17 6.98 9.19
N ASP A 119 16.66 7.99 9.89
CA ASP A 119 16.89 8.14 11.32
C ASP A 119 16.14 7.07 12.11
N HIS A 120 15.12 6.46 11.51
CA HIS A 120 14.43 5.31 12.07
C HIS A 120 15.22 4.02 11.83
N HIS A 121 15.77 3.44 12.91
CA HIS A 121 16.65 2.27 12.85
C HIS A 121 16.10 1.09 12.03
N LYS A 122 14.79 0.78 12.11
CA LYS A 122 14.23 -0.33 11.32
C LYS A 122 14.18 -0.03 9.82
N TYR A 123 13.95 1.23 9.45
CA TYR A 123 13.93 1.62 8.05
C TYR A 123 15.35 1.57 7.49
N ARG A 124 16.33 2.14 8.22
CA ARG A 124 17.76 2.03 7.89
C ARG A 124 18.22 0.59 7.71
N ASN A 125 17.83 -0.30 8.62
CA ASN A 125 18.18 -1.72 8.51
C ASN A 125 17.64 -2.36 7.23
N ASN A 126 16.42 -2.01 6.80
CA ASN A 126 15.87 -2.50 5.53
C ASN A 126 16.63 -1.93 4.33
N TYR A 127 16.98 -0.65 4.38
CA TYR A 127 17.78 0.00 3.34
C TYR A 127 19.16 -0.65 3.18
N ASP A 128 19.92 -0.78 4.28
CA ASP A 128 21.26 -1.38 4.25
C ASP A 128 21.20 -2.86 3.82
N TYR A 129 20.17 -3.59 4.23
CA TYR A 129 19.95 -4.99 3.85
C TYR A 129 19.67 -5.15 2.35
N ASN A 130 18.68 -4.43 1.81
CA ASN A 130 18.34 -4.51 0.39
C ASN A 130 19.49 -4.01 -0.48
N LYS A 131 20.21 -2.96 -0.04
CA LYS A 131 21.36 -2.43 -0.76
C LYS A 131 22.47 -3.47 -0.86
N SER A 132 22.75 -4.15 0.24
CA SER A 132 23.71 -5.26 0.27
C SER A 132 23.32 -6.37 -0.71
N ILE A 133 22.03 -6.76 -0.75
CA ILE A 133 21.54 -7.77 -1.69
C ILE A 133 21.75 -7.33 -3.13
N TYR A 134 21.33 -6.13 -3.49
CA TYR A 134 21.40 -5.67 -4.88
C TYR A 134 22.85 -5.52 -5.36
N LEU A 135 23.75 -5.06 -4.48
CA LEU A 135 25.18 -5.00 -4.78
C LEU A 135 25.80 -6.39 -4.97
N VAL A 136 25.51 -7.34 -4.06
CA VAL A 136 26.06 -8.71 -4.15
C VAL A 136 25.56 -9.43 -5.40
N ASN A 137 24.28 -9.25 -5.74
CA ASN A 137 23.67 -9.90 -6.89
C ASN A 137 23.93 -9.16 -8.22
N SER A 138 24.61 -8.00 -8.19
CA SER A 138 24.78 -7.13 -9.35
C SER A 138 23.45 -6.76 -10.02
N GLU A 139 22.40 -6.58 -9.22
CA GLU A 139 21.08 -6.18 -9.72
C GLU A 139 21.09 -4.68 -10.03
N PRO A 140 20.71 -4.25 -11.25
CA PRO A 140 20.65 -2.83 -11.58
C PRO A 140 19.67 -2.07 -10.66
N HIS A 141 20.16 -1.01 -10.03
CA HIS A 141 19.37 -0.14 -9.17
C HIS A 141 19.98 1.27 -9.15
N LEU A 142 19.14 2.26 -8.84
CA LEU A 142 19.54 3.62 -8.51
C LEU A 142 19.50 3.77 -6.99
N ASP A 143 20.47 4.46 -6.44
CA ASP A 143 20.60 4.68 -5.00
C ASP A 143 20.59 6.19 -4.71
N SER A 144 19.61 6.64 -3.92
CA SER A 144 19.49 8.04 -3.50
C SER A 144 20.27 8.37 -2.23
N GLY A 145 20.78 7.34 -1.53
CA GLY A 145 21.35 7.48 -0.20
C GLY A 145 20.37 7.22 0.94
N PHE A 146 19.05 7.16 0.69
CA PHE A 146 18.02 6.85 1.71
C PHE A 146 16.86 5.97 1.23
N PHE A 147 16.75 5.74 -0.07
CA PHE A 147 15.92 4.71 -0.69
C PHE A 147 16.59 4.30 -2.01
N MET A 148 16.12 3.20 -2.60
CA MET A 148 16.61 2.76 -3.91
C MET A 148 15.45 2.68 -4.89
N MET A 149 15.75 2.91 -6.17
CA MET A 149 14.83 2.61 -7.26
C MET A 149 15.33 1.44 -8.07
N ARG A 150 14.41 0.55 -8.46
CA ARG A 150 14.75 -0.63 -9.26
C ARG A 150 13.65 -0.91 -10.28
N GLU A 151 14.04 -1.25 -11.50
CA GLU A 151 13.10 -1.70 -12.51
C GLU A 151 12.56 -3.08 -12.13
N SER A 152 11.24 -3.23 -12.09
CA SER A 152 10.61 -4.52 -11.76
C SER A 152 9.19 -4.63 -12.31
N LYS A 153 8.82 -5.85 -12.71
CA LYS A 153 7.43 -6.20 -13.07
C LYS A 153 6.57 -6.46 -11.83
N ASP A 154 7.18 -6.79 -10.69
CA ASP A 154 6.47 -7.00 -9.44
C ASP A 154 5.83 -5.70 -8.95
N LEU A 155 4.68 -5.80 -8.25
CA LEU A 155 4.01 -4.63 -7.66
C LEU A 155 4.57 -4.23 -6.29
N VAL A 156 4.96 -5.22 -5.49
CA VAL A 156 5.31 -5.02 -4.08
C VAL A 156 6.82 -4.90 -3.95
N SER A 157 7.30 -3.70 -3.66
CA SER A 157 8.69 -3.46 -3.34
C SER A 157 9.01 -3.76 -1.87
N PRO A 158 10.26 -4.12 -1.54
CA PRO A 158 10.74 -4.09 -0.17
C PRO A 158 10.67 -2.67 0.43
N ILE A 159 10.59 -2.59 1.76
CA ILE A 159 10.76 -1.31 2.47
C ILE A 159 12.06 -0.64 2.01
N SER A 160 12.03 0.68 1.83
CA SER A 160 13.12 1.53 1.32
C SER A 160 13.51 1.30 -0.16
N VAL A 161 12.70 0.53 -0.88
CA VAL A 161 12.84 0.35 -2.33
C VAL A 161 11.57 0.83 -2.99
N LEU A 162 11.69 1.52 -4.12
CA LEU A 162 10.58 1.88 -4.99
C LEU A 162 10.79 1.18 -6.33
N PHE A 163 9.83 0.36 -6.74
CA PHE A 163 9.86 -0.22 -8.07
C PHE A 163 9.43 0.80 -9.12
N TYR A 164 9.98 0.65 -10.33
CA TYR A 164 9.45 1.36 -11.49
C TYR A 164 9.30 0.42 -12.68
N GLU A 165 8.40 0.78 -13.58
CA GLU A 165 8.23 0.13 -14.88
C GLU A 165 7.83 1.19 -15.92
N THR A 166 8.35 1.06 -17.14
CA THR A 166 7.99 1.97 -18.22
C THR A 166 6.66 1.59 -18.89
N TYR A 167 6.02 2.58 -19.51
CA TYR A 167 4.88 2.37 -20.40
C TYR A 167 4.99 3.26 -21.64
N GLU A 168 4.49 2.78 -22.77
CA GLU A 168 4.52 3.49 -24.06
C GLU A 168 3.22 4.26 -24.32
N SER A 169 2.09 3.78 -23.77
CA SER A 169 0.78 4.40 -23.95
C SER A 169 -0.16 4.12 -22.77
N GLU A 170 -1.17 4.99 -22.59
CA GLU A 170 -2.22 4.76 -21.59
C GLU A 170 -2.99 3.46 -21.81
N ALA A 171 -3.15 3.03 -23.06
CA ALA A 171 -3.82 1.76 -23.39
C ALA A 171 -3.03 0.54 -22.87
N GLU A 172 -1.70 0.55 -23.04
CA GLU A 172 -0.82 -0.48 -22.49
C GLU A 172 -0.86 -0.47 -20.96
N LEU A 173 -0.77 0.72 -20.36
CA LEU A 173 -0.81 0.90 -18.91
C LEU A 173 -2.14 0.39 -18.31
N SER A 174 -3.26 0.71 -18.95
CA SER A 174 -4.58 0.23 -18.55
C SER A 174 -4.67 -1.29 -18.55
N LEU A 175 -4.10 -1.97 -19.55
CA LEU A 175 -4.03 -3.43 -19.59
C LEU A 175 -3.20 -4.00 -18.44
N LYS A 176 -2.04 -3.40 -18.14
CA LYS A 176 -1.18 -3.83 -17.01
C LYS A 176 -1.90 -3.69 -15.67
N LEU A 177 -2.52 -2.54 -15.43
CA LEU A 177 -3.21 -2.25 -14.18
C LEU A 177 -4.46 -3.13 -14.01
N SER A 178 -5.21 -3.37 -15.09
CA SER A 178 -6.38 -4.24 -15.06
C SER A 178 -6.03 -5.68 -14.73
N ALA A 179 -4.89 -6.18 -15.22
CA ALA A 179 -4.42 -7.54 -14.94
C ALA A 179 -4.07 -7.77 -13.45
N GLU A 180 -3.78 -6.70 -12.71
CA GLU A 180 -3.34 -6.74 -11.32
C GLU A 180 -4.29 -6.02 -10.36
N GLN A 181 -5.50 -5.66 -10.81
CA GLN A 181 -6.46 -4.83 -10.09
C GLN A 181 -6.75 -5.35 -8.67
N ASP A 182 -6.90 -6.66 -8.50
CA ASP A 182 -7.18 -7.29 -7.20
C ASP A 182 -6.06 -7.14 -6.17
N LYS A 183 -4.85 -6.79 -6.62
CA LYS A 183 -3.66 -6.56 -5.79
C LYS A 183 -3.37 -5.07 -5.57
N ILE A 184 -4.08 -4.19 -6.25
CA ILE A 184 -3.88 -2.74 -6.14
C ILE A 184 -4.84 -2.16 -5.11
N GLN A 185 -4.30 -1.41 -4.15
CA GLN A 185 -5.07 -0.72 -3.10
C GLN A 185 -5.52 0.65 -3.57
N CYS A 186 -4.59 1.45 -4.10
CA CYS A 186 -4.84 2.75 -4.68
C CYS A 186 -3.96 2.93 -5.91
N ILE A 187 -4.48 3.68 -6.87
CA ILE A 187 -3.67 4.26 -7.94
C ILE A 187 -3.58 5.75 -7.61
N VAL A 188 -2.38 6.33 -7.68
CA VAL A 188 -2.20 7.78 -7.51
C VAL A 188 -1.60 8.40 -8.75
N SER A 189 -2.02 9.61 -9.09
CA SER A 189 -1.47 10.37 -10.21
C SER A 189 -1.55 11.87 -9.94
N LYS A 190 -0.81 12.67 -10.72
CA LYS A 190 -0.84 14.14 -10.60
C LYS A 190 -2.27 14.65 -10.74
N GLU A 191 -2.75 15.36 -9.71
CA GLU A 191 -4.14 15.88 -9.65
C GLU A 191 -5.24 14.81 -9.89
N GLY A 192 -4.91 13.52 -9.81
CA GLY A 192 -5.84 12.44 -10.15
C GLY A 192 -6.17 12.33 -11.64
N TRP A 193 -5.27 12.76 -12.54
CA TRP A 193 -5.52 12.77 -13.99
C TRP A 193 -5.89 11.39 -14.56
N TYR A 194 -5.31 10.31 -14.02
CA TYR A 194 -5.61 8.96 -14.46
C TYR A 194 -6.95 8.49 -13.91
N GLU A 195 -7.75 7.83 -14.73
CA GLU A 195 -9.10 7.39 -14.35
C GLU A 195 -9.10 6.52 -13.07
N GLY A 196 -9.90 6.92 -12.09
CA GLY A 196 -10.00 6.22 -10.80
C GLY A 196 -8.79 6.38 -9.88
N SER A 197 -7.84 7.25 -10.22
CA SER A 197 -6.69 7.54 -9.36
C SER A 197 -6.97 8.67 -8.37
N LEU A 198 -6.27 8.63 -7.24
CA LEU A 198 -6.24 9.70 -6.26
C LEU A 198 -5.14 10.72 -6.61
N PRO A 199 -5.28 11.99 -6.22
CA PRO A 199 -4.18 12.94 -6.29
C PRO A 199 -2.98 12.47 -5.46
N PHE A 200 -1.77 12.78 -5.92
CA PHE A 200 -0.57 12.55 -5.10
C PHE A 200 -0.67 13.20 -3.71
N GLY A 201 -0.11 12.51 -2.72
CA GLY A 201 -0.07 12.90 -1.31
C GLY A 201 -1.34 12.58 -0.52
N THR A 202 -2.31 11.90 -1.13
CA THR A 202 -3.62 11.63 -0.52
C THR A 202 -3.90 10.15 -0.26
N ALA A 203 -3.01 9.23 -0.65
CA ALA A 203 -3.26 7.78 -0.53
C ALA A 203 -3.52 7.34 0.93
N GLN A 204 -2.91 8.05 1.89
CA GLN A 204 -3.01 7.79 3.33
C GLN A 204 -4.20 8.52 4.01
N CYS A 205 -5.05 9.19 3.24
CA CYS A 205 -6.20 9.93 3.73
C CYS A 205 -7.50 9.32 3.17
N PRO A 206 -7.86 8.07 3.55
CA PRO A 206 -9.08 7.45 3.05
C PRO A 206 -10.33 8.18 3.51
N GLU A 207 -11.32 8.27 2.63
CA GLU A 207 -12.68 8.65 2.97
C GLU A 207 -13.43 7.50 3.69
N LEU A 208 -14.57 7.81 4.30
CA LEU A 208 -15.36 6.83 5.05
C LEU A 208 -15.87 5.65 4.19
N TRP A 209 -16.01 5.86 2.89
CA TRP A 209 -16.46 4.85 1.91
C TRP A 209 -15.30 4.20 1.14
N ASP A 210 -14.04 4.54 1.44
CA ASP A 210 -12.86 3.96 0.77
C ASP A 210 -12.50 2.59 1.38
N TYR A 211 -13.37 1.61 1.14
CA TYR A 211 -13.18 0.24 1.61
C TYR A 211 -11.92 -0.39 0.97
N ALA A 212 -11.09 -1.02 1.80
CA ALA A 212 -9.77 -1.52 1.40
C ALA A 212 -9.79 -2.47 0.18
N ASP A 213 -10.86 -3.24 0.01
CA ASP A 213 -11.04 -4.18 -1.08
C ASP A 213 -12.17 -3.83 -2.06
N GLY A 214 -12.80 -2.66 -1.88
CA GLY A 214 -14.01 -2.26 -2.61
C GLY A 214 -15.29 -2.95 -2.11
N VAL A 215 -15.19 -3.81 -1.10
CA VAL A 215 -16.34 -4.50 -0.50
C VAL A 215 -16.95 -3.62 0.60
N ASP A 216 -18.21 -3.21 0.40
CA ASP A 216 -18.95 -2.44 1.39
C ASP A 216 -19.17 -3.28 2.66
N THR A 217 -18.51 -2.86 3.73
CA THR A 217 -18.54 -3.60 5.00
C THR A 217 -19.86 -3.40 5.73
N LEU A 218 -20.51 -2.24 5.57
CA LEU A 218 -21.79 -1.95 6.20
C LEU A 218 -22.92 -2.69 5.49
N GLU A 219 -22.87 -2.73 4.14
CA GLU A 219 -23.79 -3.54 3.34
C GLU A 219 -23.68 -5.02 3.73
N PHE A 220 -22.46 -5.56 3.78
CA PHE A 220 -22.21 -6.93 4.24
C PHE A 220 -22.84 -7.17 5.62
N LEU A 221 -22.54 -6.34 6.61
CA LEU A 221 -23.06 -6.50 7.97
C LEU A 221 -24.58 -6.37 8.06
N SER A 222 -25.20 -5.50 7.26
CA SER A 222 -26.66 -5.32 7.25
C SER A 222 -27.43 -6.44 6.55
N SER A 223 -26.73 -7.27 5.78
CA SER A 223 -27.32 -8.41 5.06
C SER A 223 -27.35 -9.72 5.86
N LEU A 224 -26.71 -9.75 7.03
CA LEU A 224 -26.65 -10.88 7.96
C LEU A 224 -27.94 -11.00 8.77
#